data_AF-A0A6A6K6F2-F1
#
_entry.id   AF-A0A6A6K6F2-F1
#
_cell.length_a   1.000
_cell.length_b   1.000
_cell.length_c   1.000
_cell.angle_alpha   90.00
_cell.angle_beta   90.00
_cell.angle_gamma   90.00
#
_symmetry.space_group_name_H-M   'P 1'
#
loop_
_entity.id
_entity.type
_entity.pdbx_description
1 polymer ?
#
loop_
_entity_poly.entity_id
_entity_poly.type
_entity_poly.pdbx_seq_one_letter_code
_entity_poly.pdbx_strand_id
1 'polypeptide(L)'
;MHRAQNLSMASLILFLFLSFTLFFTALAQQRYSNISLGSSLTPTTNSSWLSPSGLYAFGFYQQGSGYGIGVFIAGIPQKTVVWTANRDDPLVHGNATLLFAGDSGLVLEAQGQTNQVISTSESPYSASLFDSGNFVVYNSDRHIIWQSFDYPTDTLLSTQRLKANSQLFSANSQTDHSRGIFRLAMQADGNLVQYAVSTATVTTQDAYWATGTDGQGNNVTLNLDDDGHLYLLNFTGFNIIMNLTDGRYPTQKTIYIVRIDFDGIFRLYSYNLTQNGNWSVLWSSTNNKCAPKGLCGFNSYCVLNDQEPQCLCLPQFTHVVQNNWTAGCERNFFPESCKDDNGDIRIQELTNTVWEDNPYSVLFLSIKEDCERACLEDCDCVAAFFKDRQCKKQRLPLRYGKRDMGDSNSALIKVGKSISTTTDRVEPGKKKSDQLGRGILIASVSIVALGLVMLAISGILLYKSRAQPYKRINANENIVLFVS
;
A
#
# COMPACT_ATOMS: atom_id res chain seq x y z
N MET A 1 -8.81 -45.10 -68.44
CA MET A 1 -8.20 -43.76 -68.25
C MET A 1 -8.47 -43.14 -66.87
N HIS A 2 -9.67 -43.22 -66.30
CA HIS A 2 -9.96 -42.64 -64.97
C HIS A 2 -9.16 -43.22 -63.79
N ARG A 3 -8.83 -44.52 -63.80
CA ARG A 3 -8.06 -45.13 -62.70
C ARG A 3 -6.62 -44.61 -62.61
N ALA A 4 -6.01 -44.23 -63.74
CA ALA A 4 -4.65 -43.69 -63.80
C ALA A 4 -4.58 -42.21 -63.35
N GLN A 5 -5.64 -41.42 -63.60
CA GLN A 5 -5.73 -40.04 -63.13
C GLN A 5 -5.89 -39.95 -61.60
N ASN A 6 -6.64 -40.88 -61.00
CA ASN A 6 -6.83 -40.90 -59.55
C ASN A 6 -5.55 -41.27 -58.77
N LEU A 7 -4.68 -42.15 -59.32
CA LEU A 7 -3.39 -42.44 -58.70
C LEU A 7 -2.41 -41.26 -58.80
N SER A 8 -2.45 -40.49 -59.90
CA SER A 8 -1.62 -39.29 -60.08
C SER A 8 -1.98 -38.19 -59.08
N MET A 9 -3.28 -37.92 -58.89
CA MET A 9 -3.78 -36.96 -57.90
C MET A 9 -3.44 -37.36 -56.47
N ALA A 10 -3.58 -38.64 -56.12
CA ALA A 10 -3.24 -39.13 -54.78
C ALA A 10 -1.73 -39.00 -54.48
N SER A 11 -0.87 -39.25 -55.47
CA SER A 11 0.58 -39.09 -55.34
C SER A 11 0.98 -37.62 -55.15
N LEU A 12 0.33 -36.69 -55.87
CA LEU A 12 0.57 -35.26 -55.75
C LEU A 12 0.15 -34.71 -54.38
N ILE A 13 -1.00 -35.18 -53.86
CA ILE A 13 -1.49 -34.82 -52.52
C ILE A 13 -0.57 -35.36 -51.43
N LEU A 14 -0.07 -36.60 -51.58
CA LEU A 14 0.86 -37.20 -50.63
C LEU A 14 2.21 -36.45 -50.63
N PHE A 15 2.68 -36.02 -51.81
CA PHE A 15 3.91 -35.24 -51.95
C PHE A 15 3.76 -33.82 -51.37
N LEU A 16 2.59 -33.19 -51.52
CA LEU A 16 2.25 -31.91 -50.88
C LEU A 16 2.12 -32.05 -49.36
N PHE A 17 1.58 -33.16 -48.85
CA PHE A 17 1.53 -33.45 -47.42
C PHE A 17 2.92 -33.71 -46.84
N LEU A 18 3.77 -34.48 -47.55
CA LEU A 18 5.15 -34.76 -47.15
C LEU A 18 6.01 -33.49 -47.17
N SER A 19 5.85 -32.63 -48.18
CA SER A 19 6.55 -31.34 -48.23
C SER A 19 6.04 -30.37 -47.16
N PHE A 20 4.74 -30.34 -46.87
CA PHE A 20 4.18 -29.58 -45.76
C PHE A 20 4.72 -30.08 -44.41
N THR A 21 4.81 -31.39 -44.17
CA THR A 21 5.43 -31.92 -42.94
C THR A 21 6.92 -31.60 -42.81
N LEU A 22 7.66 -31.50 -43.92
CA LEU A 22 9.07 -31.10 -43.92
C LEU A 22 9.27 -29.59 -43.71
N PHE A 23 8.30 -28.75 -44.08
CA PHE A 23 8.30 -27.32 -43.76
C PHE A 23 7.92 -27.03 -42.30
N PHE A 24 7.19 -27.93 -41.63
CA PHE A 24 6.83 -27.78 -40.20
C PHE A 24 7.88 -28.31 -39.21
N THR A 25 8.93 -28.99 -39.66
CA THR A 25 10.03 -29.45 -38.78
C THR A 25 11.25 -28.53 -38.76
N ALA A 26 11.13 -27.31 -39.28
CA ALA A 26 12.16 -26.27 -39.20
C ALA A 26 11.63 -24.94 -38.61
N LEU A 27 10.75 -25.00 -37.62
CA LEU A 27 10.85 -24.06 -36.50
C LEU A 27 11.61 -24.81 -35.41
N ALA A 28 12.95 -24.83 -35.55
CA ALA A 28 13.80 -25.10 -34.42
C ALA A 28 13.35 -24.16 -33.31
N GLN A 29 12.75 -24.73 -32.27
CA GLN A 29 12.32 -24.05 -31.06
C GLN A 29 13.47 -23.12 -30.65
N GLN A 30 13.27 -21.81 -30.85
CA GLN A 30 14.31 -20.81 -30.65
C GLN A 30 14.93 -21.03 -29.27
N ARG A 31 16.27 -21.06 -29.21
CA ARG A 31 17.04 -21.26 -27.98
C ARG A 31 16.46 -20.40 -26.87
N TYR A 32 15.70 -21.01 -25.95
CA TYR A 32 15.39 -20.38 -24.68
C TYR A 32 16.72 -20.13 -23.99
N SER A 33 16.96 -18.91 -23.54
CA SER A 33 18.07 -18.58 -22.65
C SER A 33 17.82 -19.28 -21.32
N ASN A 34 18.11 -20.59 -21.25
CA ASN A 34 17.89 -21.39 -20.05
C ASN A 34 18.99 -21.06 -19.05
N ILE A 35 18.61 -20.37 -17.98
CA ILE A 35 19.42 -20.16 -16.79
C ILE A 35 19.50 -21.50 -16.09
N SER A 36 20.67 -22.14 -16.14
CA SER A 36 20.91 -23.44 -15.51
C SER A 36 21.21 -23.29 -14.03
N LEU A 37 20.98 -24.34 -13.26
CA LEU A 37 21.45 -24.44 -11.87
C LEU A 37 22.94 -24.07 -11.77
N GLY A 38 23.30 -23.36 -10.69
CA GLY A 38 24.65 -22.83 -10.47
C GLY A 38 24.94 -21.51 -11.19
N SER A 39 24.03 -21.02 -12.04
CA SER A 39 24.15 -19.67 -12.60
C SER A 39 24.03 -18.61 -11.51
N SER A 40 24.87 -17.59 -11.57
CA SER A 40 24.86 -16.50 -10.61
C SER A 40 24.97 -15.12 -11.25
N LEU A 41 24.54 -14.11 -10.51
CA LEU A 41 24.66 -12.69 -10.82
C LEU A 41 25.33 -11.97 -9.66
N THR A 42 26.05 -10.89 -9.95
CA THR A 42 26.54 -9.94 -8.95
C THR A 42 26.18 -8.52 -9.37
N PRO A 43 25.99 -7.57 -8.43
CA PRO A 43 25.56 -6.22 -8.77
C PRO A 43 26.46 -5.46 -9.75
N THR A 44 27.77 -5.76 -9.80
CA THR A 44 28.76 -4.93 -10.48
C THR A 44 29.39 -5.53 -11.73
N THR A 45 29.44 -6.87 -11.88
CA THR A 45 30.09 -7.50 -13.06
C THR A 45 29.09 -8.08 -14.04
N ASN A 46 28.10 -8.81 -13.55
CA ASN A 46 27.10 -9.53 -14.33
C ASN A 46 25.76 -9.36 -13.61
N SER A 47 25.17 -8.18 -13.75
CA SER A 47 24.03 -7.78 -12.92
C SER A 47 22.71 -8.41 -13.34
N SER A 48 22.57 -8.93 -14.56
CA SER A 48 21.29 -9.45 -15.05
C SER A 48 21.39 -10.51 -16.13
N TRP A 49 20.33 -11.32 -16.24
CA TRP A 49 20.03 -12.20 -17.36
C TRP A 49 19.02 -11.51 -18.31
N LEU A 50 19.35 -11.47 -19.60
CA LEU A 50 18.51 -10.82 -20.62
C LEU A 50 17.48 -11.80 -21.21
N SER A 51 16.33 -11.24 -21.60
CA SER A 51 15.38 -11.95 -22.47
C SER A 51 15.98 -12.12 -23.88
N PRO A 52 15.46 -13.05 -24.72
CA PRO A 52 15.99 -13.28 -26.06
C PRO A 52 16.10 -12.03 -26.95
N SER A 53 15.13 -11.12 -26.88
CA SER A 53 15.18 -9.83 -27.61
C SER A 53 16.12 -8.79 -26.98
N GLY A 54 16.56 -9.00 -25.73
CA GLY A 54 17.27 -8.00 -24.93
C GLY A 54 16.39 -6.87 -24.40
N LEU A 55 15.07 -6.90 -24.65
CA LEU A 55 14.16 -5.86 -24.20
C LEU A 55 13.99 -5.86 -22.67
N TYR A 56 13.89 -7.04 -22.07
CA TYR A 56 13.75 -7.21 -20.63
C TYR A 56 14.99 -7.85 -20.03
N ALA A 57 15.23 -7.58 -18.75
CA ALA A 57 16.27 -8.22 -17.96
C ALA A 57 15.77 -8.56 -16.56
N PHE A 58 16.28 -9.65 -15.99
CA PHE A 58 16.07 -10.03 -14.60
C PHE A 58 17.40 -9.98 -13.86
N GLY A 59 17.45 -9.33 -12.71
CA GLY A 59 18.63 -9.28 -11.86
C GLY A 59 18.70 -8.04 -10.98
N PHE A 60 19.92 -7.62 -10.66
CA PHE A 60 20.17 -6.43 -9.85
C PHE A 60 19.92 -5.14 -10.64
N TYR A 61 19.14 -4.24 -10.04
CA TYR A 61 18.98 -2.87 -10.50
C TYR A 61 19.34 -1.91 -9.36
N GLN A 62 19.90 -0.74 -9.71
CA GLN A 62 20.33 0.24 -8.71
C GLN A 62 19.13 0.99 -8.14
N GLN A 63 19.09 1.14 -6.81
CA GLN A 63 18.11 1.95 -6.10
C GLN A 63 18.83 2.73 -5.00
N GLY A 64 18.89 4.06 -5.11
CA GLY A 64 19.69 4.87 -4.20
C GLY A 64 21.16 4.42 -4.16
N SER A 65 21.64 4.08 -2.97
CA SER A 65 23.02 3.60 -2.73
C SER A 65 23.16 2.07 -2.76
N GLY A 66 22.08 1.33 -2.98
CA GLY A 66 22.06 -0.13 -2.99
C GLY A 66 21.44 -0.71 -4.26
N TYR A 67 21.09 -1.99 -4.19
CA TYR A 67 20.52 -2.74 -5.30
C TYR A 67 19.25 -3.48 -4.89
N GLY A 68 18.20 -3.36 -5.69
CA GLY A 68 17.06 -4.25 -5.66
C GLY A 68 17.23 -5.40 -6.66
N ILE A 69 16.39 -6.42 -6.56
CA ILE A 69 16.37 -7.56 -7.50
C ILE A 69 15.01 -7.56 -8.18
N GLY A 70 14.97 -7.60 -9.51
CA GLY A 70 13.72 -7.44 -10.22
C GLY A 70 13.80 -7.68 -11.71
N VAL A 71 12.66 -7.48 -12.38
CA VAL A 71 12.55 -7.39 -13.83
C VAL A 71 12.49 -5.92 -14.22
N PHE A 72 13.26 -5.53 -15.23
CA PHE A 72 13.26 -4.18 -15.77
C PHE A 72 13.36 -4.20 -17.31
N ILE A 73 12.84 -3.15 -17.94
CA ILE A 73 12.91 -2.94 -19.40
C ILE A 73 14.32 -2.45 -19.72
N ALA A 74 15.24 -3.37 -19.97
CA ALA A 74 16.65 -3.08 -20.23
C ALA A 74 16.90 -2.45 -21.61
N GLY A 75 15.99 -2.67 -22.58
CA GLY A 75 16.09 -2.15 -23.94
C GLY A 75 15.84 -0.65 -24.10
N ILE A 76 15.63 0.08 -23.00
CA ILE A 76 15.42 1.54 -23.00
C ILE A 76 16.41 2.25 -22.05
N PRO A 77 16.80 3.52 -22.34
CA PRO A 77 17.76 4.25 -21.51
C PRO A 77 17.37 4.37 -20.03
N GLN A 78 16.07 4.53 -19.75
CA GLN A 78 15.52 4.72 -18.40
C GLN A 78 15.57 3.45 -17.56
N LYS A 79 15.76 2.26 -18.16
CA LYS A 79 15.76 0.95 -17.48
C LYS A 79 14.61 0.76 -16.48
N THR A 80 13.39 1.04 -16.92
CA THR A 80 12.20 1.04 -16.06
C THR A 80 11.99 -0.32 -15.39
N VAL A 81 12.05 -0.35 -14.06
CA VAL A 81 11.71 -1.53 -13.23
C VAL A 81 10.23 -1.79 -13.34
N VAL A 82 9.82 -3.04 -13.56
CA VAL A 82 8.40 -3.46 -13.72
C VAL A 82 7.99 -4.55 -12.74
N TRP A 83 8.95 -5.16 -12.05
CA TRP A 83 8.71 -6.13 -10.99
C TRP A 83 9.89 -6.14 -10.03
N THR A 84 9.65 -6.25 -8.71
CA THR A 84 10.70 -6.27 -7.68
C THR A 84 10.45 -7.44 -6.73
N ALA A 85 11.47 -8.29 -6.55
CA ALA A 85 11.48 -9.35 -5.54
C ALA A 85 11.64 -8.73 -4.15
N ASN A 86 10.90 -9.24 -3.17
CA ASN A 86 10.99 -8.84 -1.76
C ASN A 86 11.12 -7.31 -1.57
N ARG A 87 10.25 -6.54 -2.23
CA ARG A 87 10.38 -5.07 -2.31
C ARG A 87 10.43 -4.30 -0.98
N ASP A 88 10.03 -4.93 0.12
CA ASP A 88 10.05 -4.34 1.46
C ASP A 88 11.28 -4.77 2.29
N ASP A 89 12.11 -5.67 1.75
CA ASP A 89 13.38 -6.04 2.35
C ASP A 89 14.44 -4.94 2.12
N PRO A 90 15.44 -4.82 3.01
CA PRO A 90 16.54 -3.88 2.82
C PRO A 90 17.28 -4.08 1.49
N LEU A 91 17.72 -2.98 0.90
CA LEU A 91 18.52 -3.02 -0.33
C LEU A 91 19.86 -3.74 -0.11
N VAL A 92 20.31 -4.37 -1.18
CA VAL A 92 21.53 -5.19 -1.18
C VAL A 92 22.76 -4.33 -1.50
N HIS A 93 23.90 -4.68 -0.93
CA HIS A 93 25.19 -4.02 -1.21
C HIS A 93 25.98 -4.74 -2.32
N GLY A 94 27.02 -4.08 -2.85
CA GLY A 94 27.76 -4.54 -4.04
C GLY A 94 28.51 -5.88 -3.91
N ASN A 95 28.61 -6.46 -2.71
CA ASN A 95 29.30 -7.73 -2.45
C ASN A 95 28.35 -8.95 -2.39
N ALA A 96 27.12 -8.80 -2.88
CA ALA A 96 26.15 -9.90 -2.89
C ALA A 96 26.21 -10.74 -4.16
N THR A 97 25.78 -11.99 -4.04
CA THR A 97 25.64 -12.94 -5.14
C THR A 97 24.21 -13.45 -5.17
N LEU A 98 23.52 -13.29 -6.30
CA LEU A 98 22.25 -13.96 -6.54
C LEU A 98 22.53 -15.27 -7.26
N LEU A 99 22.21 -16.39 -6.63
CA LEU A 99 22.51 -17.74 -7.12
C LEU A 99 21.21 -18.49 -7.41
N PHE A 100 21.14 -19.13 -8.58
CA PHE A 100 20.08 -20.09 -8.89
C PHE A 100 20.49 -21.49 -8.38
N ALA A 101 19.95 -21.86 -7.21
CA ALA A 101 20.32 -23.03 -6.44
C ALA A 101 19.32 -24.18 -6.64
N GLY A 102 19.83 -25.42 -6.73
CA GLY A 102 19.04 -26.63 -7.04
C GLY A 102 18.02 -27.04 -5.99
N ASP A 103 18.19 -26.58 -4.75
CA ASP A 103 17.37 -27.05 -3.63
C ASP A 103 16.34 -26.01 -3.15
N SER A 104 16.48 -24.74 -3.56
CA SER A 104 15.79 -23.61 -2.91
C SER A 104 15.34 -22.48 -3.85
N GLY A 105 15.54 -22.61 -5.17
CA GLY A 105 15.15 -21.58 -6.14
C GLY A 105 16.23 -20.51 -6.32
N LEU A 106 15.87 -19.23 -6.23
CA LEU A 106 16.83 -18.13 -6.22
C LEU A 106 17.15 -17.73 -4.80
N VAL A 107 18.43 -17.75 -4.45
CA VAL A 107 18.94 -17.34 -3.15
C VAL A 107 19.93 -16.19 -3.29
N LEU A 108 19.88 -15.29 -2.32
CA LEU A 108 20.79 -14.17 -2.18
C LEU A 108 21.81 -14.49 -1.10
N GLU A 109 23.07 -14.55 -1.49
CA GLU A 109 24.20 -14.66 -0.58
C GLU A 109 24.80 -13.28 -0.34
N ALA A 110 24.72 -12.79 0.89
CA ALA A 110 25.25 -11.49 1.28
C ALA A 110 25.75 -11.54 2.73
N GLN A 111 26.96 -11.02 2.99
CA GLN A 111 27.53 -10.90 4.34
C GLN A 111 27.55 -12.21 5.15
N GLY A 112 27.74 -13.36 4.48
CA GLY A 112 27.73 -14.68 5.12
C GLY A 112 26.34 -15.20 5.48
N GLN A 113 25.28 -14.53 5.05
CA GLN A 113 23.89 -15.00 5.13
C GLN A 113 23.37 -15.41 3.75
N THR A 114 22.51 -16.43 3.75
CA THR A 114 21.79 -16.89 2.54
C THR A 114 20.30 -16.70 2.78
N ASN A 115 19.69 -15.79 2.03
CA ASN A 115 18.27 -15.49 2.11
C ASN A 115 17.56 -15.94 0.83
N GLN A 116 16.36 -16.48 0.97
CA GLN A 116 15.58 -16.92 -0.18
C GLN A 116 14.88 -15.73 -0.85
N VAL A 117 15.10 -15.55 -2.15
CA VAL A 117 14.51 -14.46 -2.96
C VAL A 117 13.26 -14.95 -3.68
N ILE A 118 13.33 -16.15 -4.27
CA ILE A 118 12.18 -16.80 -4.90
C ILE A 118 12.03 -18.20 -4.32
N SER A 119 10.92 -18.42 -3.64
CA SER A 119 10.49 -19.74 -3.19
C SER A 119 9.78 -20.50 -4.30
N THR A 120 10.16 -21.76 -4.46
CA THR A 120 9.49 -22.69 -5.38
C THR A 120 8.77 -23.77 -4.58
N SER A 121 7.65 -24.29 -5.10
CA SER A 121 6.89 -25.39 -4.47
C SER A 121 7.52 -26.76 -4.71
N GLU A 122 8.43 -26.85 -5.67
CA GLU A 122 9.09 -28.07 -6.15
C GLU A 122 10.56 -27.78 -6.46
N SER A 123 11.37 -28.81 -6.66
CA SER A 123 12.79 -28.65 -6.99
C SER A 123 12.98 -27.93 -8.34
N PRO A 124 13.68 -26.78 -8.37
CA PRO A 124 13.98 -26.06 -9.60
C PRO A 124 15.03 -26.80 -10.44
N TYR A 125 14.92 -26.67 -11.76
CA TYR A 125 15.83 -27.26 -12.74
C TYR A 125 16.42 -26.23 -13.71
N SER A 126 15.59 -25.29 -14.17
CA SER A 126 16.00 -24.21 -15.07
C SER A 126 15.11 -22.99 -14.89
N ALA A 127 15.59 -21.80 -15.25
CA ALA A 127 14.79 -20.60 -15.33
C ALA A 127 14.92 -19.91 -16.70
N SER A 128 13.97 -19.05 -17.06
CA SER A 128 14.00 -18.28 -18.31
C SER A 128 13.30 -16.94 -18.13
N LEU A 129 13.81 -15.90 -18.80
CA LEU A 129 13.11 -14.63 -18.96
C LEU A 129 12.52 -14.53 -20.37
N PHE A 130 11.19 -14.38 -20.47
CA PHE A 130 10.49 -14.21 -21.73
C PHE A 130 10.53 -12.76 -22.23
N ASP A 131 10.33 -12.57 -23.53
CA ASP A 131 10.17 -11.24 -24.14
C ASP A 131 8.86 -10.53 -23.76
N SER A 132 7.96 -11.20 -23.02
CA SER A 132 6.85 -10.55 -22.31
C SER A 132 7.29 -9.89 -20.99
N GLY A 133 8.51 -10.13 -20.52
CA GLY A 133 8.97 -9.75 -19.18
C GLY A 133 8.64 -10.76 -18.08
N ASN A 134 8.01 -11.90 -18.41
CA ASN A 134 7.73 -12.95 -17.45
C ASN A 134 9.01 -13.73 -17.11
N PHE A 135 9.44 -13.72 -15.85
CA PHE A 135 10.52 -14.55 -15.35
C PHE A 135 9.95 -15.84 -14.79
N VAL A 136 10.40 -16.99 -15.30
CA VAL A 136 9.78 -18.30 -15.05
C VAL A 136 10.80 -19.31 -14.58
N VAL A 137 10.42 -20.12 -13.60
CA VAL A 137 11.21 -21.25 -13.09
C VAL A 137 10.50 -22.56 -13.40
N TYR A 138 11.26 -23.54 -13.87
CA TYR A 138 10.78 -24.87 -14.25
C TYR A 138 11.38 -25.97 -13.39
N ASN A 139 10.63 -27.06 -13.21
CA ASN A 139 11.15 -28.34 -12.72
C ASN A 139 11.78 -29.16 -13.86
N SER A 140 12.28 -30.37 -13.54
CA SER A 140 12.93 -31.27 -14.50
C SER A 140 12.02 -31.73 -15.63
N ASP A 141 10.72 -31.79 -15.39
CA ASP A 141 9.69 -32.16 -16.37
C ASP A 141 9.27 -30.97 -17.27
N ARG A 142 9.91 -29.80 -17.09
CA ARG A 142 9.61 -28.54 -17.79
C ARG A 142 8.24 -27.94 -17.46
N HIS A 143 7.65 -28.32 -16.32
CA HIS A 143 6.48 -27.63 -15.80
C HIS A 143 6.89 -26.33 -15.10
N ILE A 144 6.07 -25.29 -15.26
CA ILE A 144 6.25 -24.02 -14.56
C ILE A 144 5.89 -24.23 -13.09
N ILE A 145 6.86 -24.00 -12.21
CA ILE A 145 6.68 -24.13 -10.75
C ILE A 145 6.67 -22.76 -10.04
N TRP A 146 7.10 -21.71 -10.73
CA TRP A 146 7.00 -20.33 -10.27
C TRP A 146 7.12 -19.36 -11.46
N GLN A 147 6.41 -18.22 -11.42
CA GLN A 147 6.56 -17.14 -12.39
C GLN A 147 6.30 -15.75 -11.78
N SER A 148 7.01 -14.73 -12.26
CA SER A 148 6.89 -13.36 -11.73
C SER A 148 5.50 -12.76 -11.98
N PHE A 149 4.84 -13.19 -13.05
CA PHE A 149 3.51 -12.70 -13.42
C PHE A 149 2.42 -13.01 -12.39
N ASP A 150 2.61 -14.03 -11.55
CA ASP A 150 1.68 -14.38 -10.46
C ASP A 150 1.88 -13.52 -9.20
N TYR A 151 2.96 -12.72 -9.13
CA TYR A 151 3.31 -11.89 -7.98
C TYR A 151 3.55 -10.43 -8.39
N PRO A 152 2.59 -9.73 -9.00
CA PRO A 152 2.81 -8.37 -9.48
C PRO A 152 3.13 -7.40 -8.33
N THR A 153 3.81 -6.29 -8.66
CA THR A 153 4.19 -5.25 -7.69
C THR A 153 3.31 -4.01 -7.83
N ASP A 154 3.77 -3.01 -8.58
CA ASP A 154 3.02 -1.78 -8.92
C ASP A 154 2.53 -1.78 -10.37
N THR A 155 3.03 -2.71 -11.19
CA THR A 155 2.91 -2.72 -12.65
C THR A 155 2.32 -4.04 -13.16
N LEU A 156 1.52 -3.94 -14.22
CA LEU A 156 1.06 -5.06 -15.03
C LEU A 156 1.56 -4.85 -16.47
N LEU A 157 2.22 -5.86 -17.03
CA LEU A 157 2.70 -5.86 -18.42
C LEU A 157 1.63 -6.38 -19.39
N SER A 158 1.79 -6.11 -20.69
CA SER A 158 0.97 -6.76 -21.72
C SER A 158 1.01 -8.28 -21.56
N THR A 159 -0.11 -8.95 -21.79
CA THR A 159 -0.36 -10.40 -21.59
C THR A 159 -0.41 -10.87 -20.14
N GLN A 160 -0.05 -10.02 -19.16
CA GLN A 160 -0.24 -10.32 -17.75
C GLN A 160 -1.67 -10.00 -17.31
N ARG A 161 -2.19 -10.77 -16.36
CA ARG A 161 -3.54 -10.60 -15.81
C ARG A 161 -3.47 -10.39 -14.31
N LEU A 162 -4.18 -9.37 -13.81
CA LEU A 162 -4.43 -9.25 -12.38
C LEU A 162 -5.67 -10.11 -12.05
N LYS A 163 -5.44 -11.23 -11.39
CA LYS A 163 -6.49 -12.19 -11.01
C LYS A 163 -7.40 -11.60 -9.92
N ALA A 164 -8.60 -12.15 -9.79
CA ALA A 164 -9.45 -11.86 -8.63
C ALA A 164 -8.69 -12.11 -7.31
N ASN A 165 -8.97 -11.28 -6.31
CA ASN A 165 -8.27 -11.22 -5.02
C ASN A 165 -6.79 -10.80 -5.07
N SER A 166 -6.27 -10.42 -6.24
CA SER A 166 -4.90 -9.91 -6.37
C SER A 166 -4.87 -8.38 -6.33
N GLN A 167 -3.71 -7.83 -5.98
CA GLN A 167 -3.54 -6.39 -5.78
C GLN A 167 -2.22 -5.91 -6.36
N LEU A 168 -2.21 -4.67 -6.84
CA LEU A 168 -1.01 -3.89 -7.09
C LEU A 168 -0.83 -2.89 -5.94
N PHE A 169 0.40 -2.65 -5.53
CA PHE A 169 0.75 -1.65 -4.54
C PHE A 169 1.68 -0.62 -5.17
N SER A 170 1.42 0.67 -4.96
CA SER A 170 2.27 1.73 -5.49
C SER A 170 3.71 1.62 -4.97
N ALA A 171 4.65 2.23 -5.69
CA ALA A 171 5.97 2.55 -5.13
C ALA A 171 5.84 3.59 -3.99
N ASN A 172 6.83 3.64 -3.11
CA ASN A 172 6.90 4.64 -2.04
C ASN A 172 7.22 6.03 -2.60
N SER A 173 8.06 6.10 -3.64
CA SER A 173 8.32 7.31 -4.40
C SER A 173 8.74 6.98 -5.83
N GLN A 174 9.06 8.00 -6.63
CA GLN A 174 9.60 7.81 -7.98
C GLN A 174 10.91 7.01 -8.01
N THR A 175 11.72 7.06 -6.95
CA THR A 175 13.05 6.44 -6.87
C THR A 175 13.15 5.32 -5.84
N ASP A 176 12.08 5.04 -5.11
CA ASP A 176 12.02 4.00 -4.08
C ASP A 176 10.87 3.03 -4.39
N HIS A 177 11.24 1.84 -4.86
CA HIS A 177 10.31 0.78 -5.25
C HIS A 177 9.76 -0.03 -4.07
N SER A 178 10.09 0.33 -2.82
CA SER A 178 9.40 -0.25 -1.65
C SER A 178 7.90 0.03 -1.67
N ARG A 179 7.11 -0.74 -0.90
CA ARG A 179 5.65 -0.60 -0.89
C ARG A 179 5.24 0.79 -0.38
N GLY A 180 4.53 1.52 -1.24
CA GLY A 180 3.92 2.80 -0.92
C GLY A 180 2.54 2.67 -0.26
N ILE A 181 1.84 3.80 -0.19
CA ILE A 181 0.61 3.93 0.60
C ILE A 181 -0.68 3.76 -0.22
N PHE A 182 -0.60 3.37 -1.49
CA PHE A 182 -1.77 3.16 -2.35
C PHE A 182 -1.80 1.75 -2.91
N ARG A 183 -3.01 1.23 -3.15
CA ARG A 183 -3.21 -0.06 -3.80
C ARG A 183 -4.36 -0.05 -4.78
N LEU A 184 -4.23 -0.84 -5.84
CA LEU A 184 -5.31 -1.22 -6.75
C LEU A 184 -5.67 -2.67 -6.47
N ALA A 185 -6.94 -2.97 -6.20
CA ALA A 185 -7.39 -4.32 -5.91
C ALA A 185 -8.44 -4.79 -6.90
N MET A 186 -8.22 -5.97 -7.46
CA MET A 186 -9.24 -6.73 -8.15
C MET A 186 -9.99 -7.55 -7.11
N GLN A 187 -11.15 -7.06 -6.67
CA GLN A 187 -11.88 -7.62 -5.52
C GLN A 187 -12.63 -8.91 -5.86
N ALA A 188 -12.97 -9.68 -4.83
CA ALA A 188 -13.73 -10.92 -4.93
C ALA A 188 -15.17 -10.74 -5.44
N ASP A 189 -15.71 -9.52 -5.41
CA ASP A 189 -17.06 -9.21 -5.89
C ASP A 189 -17.07 -8.83 -7.38
N GLY A 190 -15.90 -8.75 -8.01
CA GLY A 190 -15.73 -8.37 -9.41
C GLY A 190 -15.43 -6.89 -9.63
N ASN A 191 -15.25 -6.09 -8.56
CA ASN A 191 -14.95 -4.67 -8.66
C ASN A 191 -13.43 -4.41 -8.67
N LEU A 192 -12.96 -3.56 -9.58
CA LEU A 192 -11.59 -3.03 -9.55
C LEU A 192 -11.59 -1.69 -8.83
N VAL A 193 -10.84 -1.58 -7.72
CA VAL A 193 -10.94 -0.44 -6.79
C VAL A 193 -9.58 0.03 -6.28
N GLN A 194 -9.40 1.35 -6.19
CA GLN A 194 -8.22 1.99 -5.61
C GLN A 194 -8.46 2.43 -4.16
N TYR A 195 -7.49 2.14 -3.29
CA TYR A 195 -7.56 2.40 -1.85
C TYR A 195 -6.28 3.05 -1.32
N ALA A 196 -6.43 3.84 -0.26
CA ALA A 196 -5.34 4.14 0.65
C ALA A 196 -4.97 2.88 1.48
N VAL A 197 -3.69 2.68 1.78
CA VAL A 197 -3.15 1.53 2.55
C VAL A 197 -2.86 1.92 4.00
N SER A 198 -2.80 3.22 4.34
CA SER A 198 -2.31 3.69 5.65
C SER A 198 -3.26 3.46 6.85
N THR A 199 -4.33 2.66 6.70
CA THR A 199 -5.27 2.34 7.78
C THR A 199 -5.11 0.89 8.23
N ALA A 200 -5.02 0.66 9.55
CA ALA A 200 -4.90 -0.68 10.15
C ALA A 200 -6.08 -1.61 9.82
N THR A 201 -7.19 -1.03 9.37
CA THR A 201 -8.36 -1.73 8.82
C THR A 201 -8.80 -0.97 7.58
N VAL A 202 -8.57 -1.55 6.39
CA VAL A 202 -9.04 -0.95 5.15
C VAL A 202 -10.55 -1.14 5.06
N THR A 203 -11.28 -0.03 5.00
CA THR A 203 -12.73 -0.02 4.85
C THR A 203 -13.11 0.44 3.44
N THR A 204 -14.37 0.25 3.05
CA THR A 204 -14.92 0.84 1.82
C THR A 204 -14.80 2.37 1.82
N GLN A 205 -14.75 3.00 2.99
CA GLN A 205 -14.56 4.45 3.16
C GLN A 205 -13.20 4.94 2.64
N ASP A 206 -12.19 4.07 2.56
CA ASP A 206 -10.84 4.41 2.10
C ASP A 206 -10.72 4.36 0.56
N ALA A 207 -11.77 3.89 -0.13
CA ALA A 207 -11.83 3.89 -1.60
C ALA A 207 -11.93 5.31 -2.14
N TYR A 208 -11.22 5.58 -3.24
CA TYR A 208 -11.29 6.88 -3.93
C TYR A 208 -11.54 6.77 -5.44
N TRP A 209 -11.47 5.57 -5.99
CA TRP A 209 -11.86 5.28 -7.37
C TRP A 209 -12.28 3.82 -7.48
N ALA A 210 -13.32 3.54 -8.25
CA ALA A 210 -13.83 2.19 -8.50
C ALA A 210 -14.42 2.11 -9.91
N THR A 211 -14.41 0.92 -10.48
CA THR A 211 -15.05 0.62 -11.77
C THR A 211 -16.56 0.44 -11.67
N GLY A 212 -17.07 0.11 -10.47
CA GLY A 212 -18.50 -0.13 -10.25
C GLY A 212 -19.00 -1.44 -10.85
N THR A 213 -18.11 -2.43 -10.96
CA THR A 213 -18.41 -3.77 -11.50
C THR A 213 -18.62 -4.81 -10.41
N ASP A 214 -19.02 -4.38 -9.21
CA ASP A 214 -19.44 -5.28 -8.15
C ASP A 214 -20.64 -6.15 -8.61
N GLY A 215 -20.65 -7.40 -8.18
CA GLY A 215 -21.66 -8.39 -8.57
C GLY A 215 -21.39 -9.13 -9.88
N GLN A 216 -20.30 -8.81 -10.61
CA GLN A 216 -19.95 -9.47 -11.88
C GLN A 216 -19.26 -10.84 -11.70
N GLY A 217 -19.07 -11.27 -10.46
CA GLY A 217 -18.59 -12.60 -10.07
C GLY A 217 -17.19 -12.59 -9.49
N ASN A 218 -16.80 -13.72 -8.91
CA ASN A 218 -15.61 -13.85 -8.06
C ASN A 218 -14.30 -14.17 -8.79
N ASN A 219 -14.33 -14.19 -10.12
CA ASN A 219 -13.18 -14.52 -10.96
C ASN A 219 -12.99 -13.49 -12.08
N VAL A 220 -13.42 -12.25 -11.86
CA VAL A 220 -13.15 -11.14 -12.78
C VAL A 220 -11.65 -10.84 -12.77
N THR A 221 -11.08 -10.58 -13.94
CA THR A 221 -9.66 -10.24 -14.09
C THR A 221 -9.49 -8.92 -14.81
N LEU A 222 -8.45 -8.18 -14.45
CA LEU A 222 -7.95 -7.04 -15.23
C LEU A 222 -6.88 -7.53 -16.20
N ASN A 223 -7.00 -7.12 -17.47
CA ASN A 223 -6.19 -7.61 -18.58
C ASN A 223 -5.66 -6.43 -19.38
N LEU A 224 -4.43 -6.54 -19.86
CA LEU A 224 -3.79 -5.60 -20.76
C LEU A 224 -3.27 -6.35 -21.99
N ASP A 225 -3.75 -5.96 -23.17
CA ASP A 225 -3.27 -6.51 -24.44
C ASP A 225 -2.09 -5.69 -24.99
N ASP A 226 -1.48 -6.17 -26.08
CA ASP A 226 -0.29 -5.58 -26.69
C ASP A 226 -0.56 -4.30 -27.50
N ASP A 227 -1.83 -4.01 -27.79
CA ASP A 227 -2.33 -2.80 -28.43
C ASP A 227 -2.83 -1.73 -27.44
N GLY A 228 -2.54 -1.91 -26.14
CA GLY A 228 -2.94 -1.02 -25.07
C GLY A 228 -4.43 -1.11 -24.70
N HIS A 229 -5.13 -2.17 -25.11
CA HIS A 229 -6.49 -2.46 -24.65
C HIS A 229 -6.47 -2.92 -23.20
N LEU A 230 -7.07 -2.11 -22.32
CA LEU A 230 -7.19 -2.37 -20.88
C LEU A 230 -8.66 -2.65 -20.56
N TYR A 231 -8.95 -3.82 -19.99
CA TYR A 231 -10.33 -4.27 -19.80
C TYR A 231 -10.51 -5.29 -18.68
N LEU A 232 -11.77 -5.44 -18.24
CA LEU A 232 -12.20 -6.46 -17.30
C LEU A 232 -12.89 -7.62 -18.02
N LEU A 233 -12.45 -8.84 -17.73
CA LEU A 233 -13.15 -10.07 -18.16
C LEU A 233 -14.07 -10.56 -17.05
N ASN A 234 -15.23 -11.09 -17.43
CA ASN A 234 -16.16 -11.73 -16.49
C ASN A 234 -15.55 -12.97 -15.82
N PHE A 235 -16.30 -13.55 -14.87
CA PHE A 235 -15.88 -14.75 -14.13
C PHE A 235 -15.58 -15.98 -15.02
N THR A 236 -16.13 -16.06 -16.24
CA THR A 236 -15.82 -17.14 -17.19
C THR A 236 -14.50 -16.93 -17.91
N GLY A 237 -13.95 -15.70 -17.90
CA GLY A 237 -12.70 -15.34 -18.58
C GLY A 237 -12.84 -15.19 -20.10
N PHE A 238 -14.07 -15.05 -20.63
CA PHE A 238 -14.32 -15.03 -22.08
C PHE A 238 -15.04 -13.77 -22.54
N ASN A 239 -15.83 -13.12 -21.67
CA ASN A 239 -16.60 -11.94 -22.05
C ASN A 239 -16.01 -10.71 -21.39
N ILE A 240 -15.74 -9.68 -22.19
CA ILE A 240 -15.38 -8.36 -21.69
C ILE A 240 -16.62 -7.72 -21.07
N ILE A 241 -16.55 -7.37 -19.79
CA ILE A 241 -17.63 -6.70 -19.06
C ILE A 241 -17.45 -5.18 -19.00
N MET A 242 -16.21 -4.72 -19.12
CA MET A 242 -15.89 -3.30 -19.10
C MET A 242 -14.59 -3.02 -19.86
N ASN A 243 -14.64 -2.06 -20.79
CA ASN A 243 -13.46 -1.47 -21.39
C ASN A 243 -13.04 -0.26 -20.57
N LEU A 244 -11.78 -0.20 -20.15
CA LEU A 244 -11.17 0.98 -19.56
C LEU A 244 -10.52 1.85 -20.65
N THR A 245 -10.01 1.21 -21.71
CA THR A 245 -9.55 1.84 -22.94
C THR A 245 -10.12 1.11 -24.16
N ASP A 246 -10.14 1.76 -25.32
CA ASP A 246 -10.60 1.14 -26.57
C ASP A 246 -9.53 0.27 -27.27
N GLY A 247 -8.28 0.33 -26.78
CA GLY A 247 -7.12 -0.29 -27.42
C GLY A 247 -6.80 0.33 -28.78
N ARG A 248 -6.36 -0.52 -29.72
CA ARG A 248 -6.04 -0.17 -31.12
C ARG A 248 -4.90 0.83 -31.27
N TYR A 249 -4.03 0.93 -30.27
CA TYR A 249 -2.84 1.75 -30.37
C TYR A 249 -1.75 1.03 -31.21
N PRO A 250 -0.78 1.76 -31.78
CA PRO A 250 0.26 1.16 -32.61
C PRO A 250 1.15 0.16 -31.85
N THR A 251 1.04 -1.13 -32.17
CA THR A 251 1.83 -2.20 -31.52
C THR A 251 3.29 -2.23 -31.97
N GLN A 252 3.57 -1.77 -33.19
CA GLN A 252 4.91 -1.89 -33.76
C GLN A 252 5.92 -1.00 -33.03
N LYS A 253 6.89 -1.65 -32.37
CA LYS A 253 7.96 -0.99 -31.60
C LYS A 253 7.43 -0.06 -30.50
N THR A 254 6.28 -0.41 -29.92
CA THR A 254 5.70 0.30 -28.77
C THR A 254 5.53 -0.67 -27.61
N ILE A 255 5.77 -0.19 -26.40
CA ILE A 255 5.54 -0.94 -25.16
C ILE A 255 4.38 -0.30 -24.43
N TYR A 256 3.47 -1.12 -23.92
CA TYR A 256 2.38 -0.69 -23.05
C TYR A 256 2.54 -1.32 -21.67
N ILE A 257 2.39 -0.50 -20.64
CA ILE A 257 2.33 -0.95 -19.24
C ILE A 257 1.21 -0.22 -18.54
N VAL A 258 0.58 -0.87 -17.56
CA VAL A 258 -0.28 -0.18 -16.60
C VAL A 258 0.34 -0.21 -15.22
N ARG A 259 0.24 0.90 -14.48
CA ARG A 259 0.86 1.06 -13.18
C ARG A 259 -0.02 1.86 -12.24
N ILE A 260 -0.06 1.47 -10.97
CA ILE A 260 -0.47 2.39 -9.89
C ILE A 260 0.76 3.15 -9.41
N ASP A 261 0.82 4.43 -9.73
CA ASP A 261 1.99 5.26 -9.40
C ASP A 261 2.04 5.62 -7.92
N PHE A 262 3.19 6.12 -7.47
CA PHE A 262 3.40 6.55 -6.09
C PHE A 262 2.45 7.68 -5.65
N ASP A 263 1.86 8.41 -6.59
CA ASP A 263 0.82 9.43 -6.31
C ASP A 263 -0.59 8.83 -6.15
N GLY A 264 -0.73 7.51 -6.31
CA GLY A 264 -1.98 6.78 -6.13
C GLY A 264 -2.90 6.81 -7.34
N ILE A 265 -2.46 7.28 -8.51
CA ILE A 265 -3.26 7.24 -9.73
C ILE A 265 -2.88 6.01 -10.57
N PHE A 266 -3.89 5.34 -11.11
CA PHE A 266 -3.69 4.19 -11.99
C PHE A 266 -3.63 4.66 -13.43
N ARG A 267 -2.54 4.35 -14.15
CA ARG A 267 -2.27 4.89 -15.50
C ARG A 267 -1.87 3.81 -16.48
N LEU A 268 -2.31 3.97 -17.72
CA LEU A 268 -1.78 3.28 -18.89
C LEU A 268 -0.72 4.16 -19.54
N TYR A 269 0.45 3.58 -19.76
CA TYR A 269 1.58 4.24 -20.38
C TYR A 269 1.93 3.60 -21.73
N SER A 270 2.46 4.41 -22.63
CA SER A 270 3.13 3.94 -23.85
C SER A 270 4.57 4.44 -23.94
N TYR A 271 5.43 3.62 -24.52
CA TYR A 271 6.81 3.96 -24.83
C TYR A 271 7.15 3.55 -26.26
N ASN A 272 7.55 4.53 -27.08
CA ASN A 272 7.98 4.28 -28.45
C ASN A 272 9.49 3.99 -28.51
N LEU A 273 9.87 2.78 -28.90
CA LEU A 273 11.25 2.31 -28.96
C LEU A 273 12.09 2.99 -30.06
N THR A 274 11.47 3.66 -31.05
CA THR A 274 12.20 4.27 -32.17
C THR A 274 12.63 5.71 -31.93
N GLN A 275 11.96 6.43 -31.03
CA GLN A 275 12.14 7.89 -30.90
C GLN A 275 12.99 8.30 -29.69
N ASN A 276 13.75 7.39 -29.07
CA ASN A 276 14.41 7.65 -27.79
C ASN A 276 13.43 8.30 -26.79
N GLY A 277 12.18 7.82 -26.84
CA GLY A 277 11.02 8.51 -26.29
C GLY A 277 10.99 8.54 -24.77
N ASN A 278 10.04 9.30 -24.24
CA ASN A 278 9.65 9.20 -22.83
C ASN A 278 8.33 8.45 -22.71
N TRP A 279 8.06 7.94 -21.52
CA TRP A 279 6.74 7.38 -21.19
C TRP A 279 5.66 8.43 -21.38
N SER A 280 4.65 8.10 -22.17
CA SER A 280 3.47 8.94 -22.39
C SER A 280 2.26 8.32 -21.68
N VAL A 281 1.49 9.13 -20.95
CA VAL A 281 0.23 8.68 -20.35
C VAL A 281 -0.85 8.65 -21.44
N LEU A 282 -1.44 7.48 -21.69
CA LEU A 282 -2.55 7.31 -22.63
C LEU A 282 -3.91 7.38 -21.93
N TRP A 283 -3.96 6.90 -20.69
CA TRP A 283 -5.17 6.89 -19.88
C TRP A 283 -4.82 6.95 -18.40
N SER A 284 -5.70 7.55 -17.61
CA SER A 284 -5.60 7.64 -16.16
C SER A 284 -6.97 7.39 -15.52
N SER A 285 -6.99 6.79 -14.34
CA SER A 285 -8.23 6.61 -13.56
C SER A 285 -8.85 7.95 -13.14
N THR A 286 -8.03 8.99 -13.02
CA THR A 286 -8.44 10.37 -12.77
C THR A 286 -7.36 11.36 -13.21
N ASN A 287 -7.78 12.56 -13.62
CA ASN A 287 -6.88 13.69 -13.89
C ASN A 287 -6.70 14.59 -12.67
N ASN A 288 -7.48 14.37 -11.60
CA ASN A 288 -7.34 15.14 -10.37
C ASN A 288 -6.27 14.50 -9.47
N LYS A 289 -5.08 15.11 -9.41
CA LYS A 289 -3.97 14.65 -8.56
C LYS A 289 -4.26 14.72 -7.05
N CYS A 290 -5.32 15.40 -6.63
CA CYS A 290 -5.83 15.39 -5.24
C CYS A 290 -6.97 14.39 -5.00
N ALA A 291 -7.34 13.56 -5.98
CA ALA A 291 -8.36 12.52 -5.79
C ALA A 291 -7.91 11.39 -4.86
N PRO A 292 -6.66 10.90 -4.90
CA PRO A 292 -6.19 9.84 -4.01
C PRO A 292 -6.31 10.22 -2.54
N LYS A 293 -7.08 9.42 -1.80
CA LYS A 293 -7.24 9.58 -0.35
C LYS A 293 -5.93 9.22 0.35
N GLY A 294 -5.50 10.04 1.29
CA GLY A 294 -4.29 9.79 2.09
C GLY A 294 -3.00 10.31 1.47
N LEU A 295 -3.06 10.95 0.29
CA LEU A 295 -1.93 11.67 -0.30
C LEU A 295 -1.34 12.71 0.65
N CYS A 296 -2.22 13.48 1.30
CA CYS A 296 -1.86 14.37 2.39
C CYS A 296 -2.16 13.68 3.72
N GLY A 297 -1.21 13.75 4.64
CA GLY A 297 -1.33 13.14 5.97
C GLY A 297 -2.42 13.79 6.84
N PHE A 298 -2.56 13.31 8.07
CA PHE A 298 -3.60 13.80 8.98
C PHE A 298 -3.55 15.32 9.18
N ASN A 299 -4.73 15.93 9.36
CA ASN A 299 -4.88 17.36 9.65
C ASN A 299 -4.31 18.27 8.56
N SER A 300 -4.28 17.77 7.32
CA SER A 300 -3.88 18.50 6.13
C SER A 300 -4.83 18.21 4.97
N TYR A 301 -4.82 19.07 3.96
CA TYR A 301 -5.67 18.92 2.79
C TYR A 301 -4.90 19.20 1.50
N CYS A 302 -5.30 18.49 0.43
CA CYS A 302 -4.70 18.64 -0.88
C CYS A 302 -5.33 19.82 -1.65
N VAL A 303 -4.49 20.62 -2.29
CA VAL A 303 -4.87 21.61 -3.31
C VAL A 303 -4.09 21.35 -4.59
N LEU A 304 -4.66 21.72 -5.73
CA LEU A 304 -3.91 21.77 -6.99
C LEU A 304 -3.33 23.18 -7.15
N ASN A 305 -2.01 23.27 -7.22
CA ASN A 305 -1.28 24.48 -7.56
C ASN A 305 -0.59 24.25 -8.92
N ASP A 306 -0.97 25.00 -9.95
CA ASP A 306 -0.50 24.78 -11.33
C ASP A 306 -0.59 23.32 -11.80
N GLN A 307 -1.71 22.65 -11.47
CA GLN A 307 -1.98 21.23 -11.75
C GLN A 307 -1.13 20.22 -10.95
N GLU A 308 -0.24 20.67 -10.07
CA GLU A 308 0.50 19.80 -9.15
C GLU A 308 -0.15 19.75 -7.76
N PRO A 309 -0.18 18.58 -7.11
CA PRO A 309 -0.77 18.45 -5.79
C PRO A 309 0.16 19.07 -4.74
N GLN A 310 -0.41 19.87 -3.86
CA GLN A 310 0.26 20.43 -2.71
C GLN A 310 -0.57 20.16 -1.45
N CYS A 311 0.09 19.68 -0.40
CA CYS A 311 -0.54 19.46 0.89
C CYS A 311 -0.36 20.69 1.80
N LEU A 312 -1.48 21.23 2.27
CA LEU A 312 -1.52 22.37 3.19
C LEU A 312 -2.02 21.90 4.55
N CYS A 313 -1.37 22.32 5.63
CA CYS A 313 -1.89 22.11 6.98
C CYS A 313 -3.17 22.91 7.21
N LEU A 314 -4.01 22.42 8.11
CA LEU A 314 -5.10 23.21 8.68
C LEU A 314 -4.56 24.52 9.30
N PRO A 315 -5.37 25.59 9.36
CA PRO A 315 -5.00 26.82 10.06
C PRO A 315 -4.45 26.56 11.47
N GLN A 316 -3.26 27.12 11.76
CA GLN A 316 -2.51 26.91 13.01
C GLN A 316 -2.06 25.47 13.30
N PHE A 317 -1.96 24.65 12.26
CA PHE A 317 -1.24 23.40 12.30
C PHE A 317 0.08 23.55 11.53
N THR A 318 1.09 22.81 11.95
CA THR A 318 2.43 22.78 11.35
C THR A 318 2.79 21.36 10.97
N HIS A 319 3.65 21.19 9.96
CA HIS A 319 4.08 19.86 9.53
C HIS A 319 4.81 19.13 10.66
N VAL A 320 4.46 17.85 10.88
CA VAL A 320 5.14 16.98 11.84
C VAL A 320 6.59 16.75 11.40
N VAL A 321 6.78 16.52 10.10
CA VAL A 321 8.09 16.36 9.48
C VAL A 321 8.17 17.27 8.26
N GLN A 322 9.14 18.18 8.27
CA GLN A 322 9.34 19.12 7.16
C GLN A 322 9.59 18.35 5.86
N ASN A 323 8.95 18.79 4.76
CA ASN A 323 9.03 18.17 3.44
C ASN A 323 8.54 16.71 3.34
N ASN A 324 7.85 16.20 4.36
CA ASN A 324 7.18 14.91 4.30
C ASN A 324 5.69 15.09 4.57
N TRP A 325 4.90 15.24 3.51
CA TRP A 325 3.47 15.53 3.63
C TRP A 325 2.64 14.34 4.13
N THR A 326 3.12 13.11 3.96
CA THR A 326 2.40 11.91 4.44
C THR A 326 2.41 11.81 5.97
N ALA A 327 3.39 12.46 6.63
CA ALA A 327 3.45 12.57 8.09
C ALA A 327 2.32 13.45 8.69
N GLY A 328 1.67 14.28 7.86
CA GLY A 328 0.58 15.15 8.28
C GLY A 328 1.04 16.36 9.09
N CYS A 329 0.11 16.91 9.86
CA CYS A 329 0.30 18.13 10.63
C CYS A 329 -0.18 17.97 12.08
N GLU A 330 0.47 18.71 12.98
CA GLU A 330 0.14 18.81 14.39
C GLU A 330 -0.25 20.24 14.78
N ARG A 331 -1.02 20.38 15.85
CA ARG A 331 -1.58 21.66 16.29
C ARG A 331 -0.51 22.49 17.00
N ASN A 332 -0.39 23.77 16.65
CA ASN A 332 0.64 24.69 17.17
C ASN A 332 0.15 25.58 18.34
N PHE A 333 -0.82 25.14 19.15
CA PHE A 333 -1.30 25.88 20.32
C PHE A 333 -1.93 25.00 21.40
N PHE A 334 -1.90 25.47 22.66
CA PHE A 334 -2.44 24.74 23.81
C PHE A 334 -3.97 24.74 23.84
N PRO A 335 -4.62 23.59 24.09
CA PRO A 335 -6.08 23.48 24.25
C PRO A 335 -6.59 23.92 25.65
N GLU A 336 -5.76 24.61 26.45
CA GLU A 336 -5.98 24.78 27.91
C GLU A 336 -7.21 25.59 28.34
N SER A 337 -7.89 26.30 27.43
CA SER A 337 -9.18 26.90 27.75
C SER A 337 -10.18 26.62 26.64
N CYS A 338 -10.85 25.46 26.70
CA CYS A 338 -11.96 25.15 25.78
C CYS A 338 -13.02 26.27 25.73
N LYS A 339 -13.24 26.94 26.87
CA LYS A 339 -14.16 28.06 27.00
C LYS A 339 -13.36 29.34 26.99
N ASP A 340 -13.79 30.24 26.13
CA ASP A 340 -13.13 31.51 25.94
C ASP A 340 -13.86 32.57 26.77
N ASP A 341 -13.25 33.01 27.87
CA ASP A 341 -13.73 34.18 28.61
C ASP A 341 -13.14 35.49 28.06
N ASN A 342 -12.16 35.44 27.12
CA ASN A 342 -11.33 36.60 26.72
C ASN A 342 -11.25 36.87 25.19
N GLY A 343 -11.84 36.06 24.32
CA GLY A 343 -11.78 36.21 22.85
C GLY A 343 -10.52 35.60 22.19
N ASP A 344 -9.81 34.70 22.86
CA ASP A 344 -8.59 34.04 22.38
C ASP A 344 -8.85 32.86 21.41
N ILE A 345 -10.10 32.39 21.27
CA ILE A 345 -10.50 31.29 20.35
C ILE A 345 -11.45 31.80 19.29
N ARG A 346 -11.14 31.50 18.02
CA ARG A 346 -11.98 31.86 16.88
C ARG A 346 -12.10 30.71 15.89
N ILE A 347 -13.01 30.87 14.94
CA ILE A 347 -13.12 30.00 13.78
C ILE A 347 -12.33 30.60 12.62
N GLN A 348 -11.65 29.76 11.86
CA GLN A 348 -11.12 30.09 10.55
C GLN A 348 -11.77 29.18 9.50
N GLU A 349 -12.40 29.78 8.51
CA GLU A 349 -13.11 29.08 7.45
C GLU A 349 -12.16 28.62 6.33
N LEU A 350 -12.34 27.38 5.89
CA LEU A 350 -11.80 26.82 4.66
C LEU A 350 -12.95 26.48 3.71
N THR A 351 -13.19 27.34 2.73
CA THR A 351 -14.24 27.13 1.73
C THR A 351 -13.87 26.04 0.74
N ASN A 352 -14.89 25.36 0.21
CA ASN A 352 -14.74 24.38 -0.86
C ASN A 352 -13.77 23.25 -0.49
N THR A 353 -13.72 22.87 0.78
CA THR A 353 -12.86 21.77 1.24
C THR A 353 -13.71 20.63 1.76
N VAL A 354 -13.46 19.43 1.26
CA VAL A 354 -14.14 18.21 1.66
C VAL A 354 -13.17 17.30 2.40
N TRP A 355 -13.71 16.52 3.31
CA TRP A 355 -12.96 15.66 4.23
C TRP A 355 -13.70 14.34 4.36
N GLU A 356 -13.11 13.38 5.07
CA GLU A 356 -13.84 12.20 5.49
C GLU A 356 -15.08 12.58 6.33
N ASP A 357 -16.23 12.03 5.95
CA ASP A 357 -17.50 12.24 6.65
C ASP A 357 -17.63 11.28 7.84
N ASN A 358 -17.00 11.62 8.96
CA ASN A 358 -17.05 10.83 10.20
C ASN A 358 -17.35 11.70 11.45
N PRO A 359 -18.48 12.43 11.47
CA PRO A 359 -18.81 13.30 12.59
C PRO A 359 -19.19 12.53 13.85
N TYR A 360 -18.82 13.06 15.01
CA TYR A 360 -19.33 12.54 16.30
C TYR A 360 -20.69 13.16 16.69
N SER A 361 -21.07 14.25 16.04
CA SER A 361 -22.34 14.95 16.26
C SER A 361 -22.79 15.67 14.99
N VAL A 362 -24.07 15.58 14.67
CA VAL A 362 -24.71 16.27 13.54
C VAL A 362 -25.84 17.14 14.06
N LEU A 363 -25.80 18.43 13.78
CA LEU A 363 -26.84 19.40 14.12
C LEU A 363 -27.49 19.94 12.84
N PHE A 364 -28.80 20.19 12.88
CA PHE A 364 -29.52 20.84 11.79
C PHE A 364 -29.72 22.31 12.13
N LEU A 365 -28.90 23.17 11.54
CA LEU A 365 -28.83 24.60 11.84
C LEU A 365 -29.08 25.41 10.58
N SER A 366 -29.88 26.47 10.70
CA SER A 366 -30.33 27.26 9.56
C SER A 366 -29.21 28.06 8.89
N ILE A 367 -28.23 28.52 9.67
CA ILE A 367 -27.12 29.37 9.21
C ILE A 367 -25.76 28.88 9.72
N LYS A 368 -24.70 29.27 9.02
CA LYS A 368 -23.31 28.83 9.29
C LYS A 368 -22.81 29.32 10.64
N GLU A 369 -23.18 30.53 11.03
CA GLU A 369 -22.76 31.21 12.25
C GLU A 369 -23.23 30.48 13.51
N ASP A 370 -24.38 29.80 13.45
CA ASP A 370 -24.85 28.94 14.54
C ASP A 370 -24.00 27.68 14.67
N CYS A 371 -23.51 27.14 13.54
CA CYS A 371 -22.58 26.01 13.54
C CYS A 371 -21.21 26.40 14.11
N GLU A 372 -20.72 27.60 13.76
CA GLU A 372 -19.50 28.18 14.34
C GLU A 372 -19.61 28.25 15.86
N ARG A 373 -20.70 28.84 16.38
CA ARG A 373 -20.96 28.96 17.82
C ARG A 373 -21.07 27.59 18.49
N ALA A 374 -21.83 26.67 17.90
CA ALA A 374 -21.98 25.32 18.43
C ALA A 374 -20.66 24.56 18.50
N CYS A 375 -19.73 24.80 17.57
CA CYS A 375 -18.38 24.25 17.65
C CYS A 375 -17.54 24.95 18.72
N LEU A 376 -17.58 26.29 18.81
CA LEU A 376 -16.83 27.07 19.80
C LEU A 376 -17.16 26.64 21.24
N GLU A 377 -18.44 26.45 21.57
CA GLU A 377 -18.91 26.04 22.90
C GLU A 377 -18.55 24.59 23.29
N ASP A 378 -18.14 23.79 22.31
CA ASP A 378 -17.87 22.36 22.47
C ASP A 378 -16.36 22.08 22.50
N CYS A 379 -15.87 21.61 23.65
CA CYS A 379 -14.44 21.33 23.87
C CYS A 379 -13.87 20.28 22.93
N ASP A 380 -14.71 19.34 22.50
CA ASP A 380 -14.30 18.25 21.65
C ASP A 380 -14.32 18.64 20.17
N CYS A 381 -14.99 19.75 19.82
CA CYS A 381 -15.05 20.23 18.46
C CYS A 381 -13.74 20.91 18.06
N VAL A 382 -13.03 20.29 17.12
CA VAL A 382 -11.83 20.89 16.50
C VAL A 382 -12.17 21.51 15.14
N ALA A 383 -13.13 20.93 14.43
CA ALA A 383 -13.70 21.50 13.22
C ALA A 383 -15.19 21.20 13.13
N ALA A 384 -15.92 22.01 12.38
CA ALA A 384 -17.28 21.69 11.97
C ALA A 384 -17.43 21.84 10.45
N PHE A 385 -18.02 20.86 9.79
CA PHE A 385 -18.33 20.93 8.37
C PHE A 385 -19.77 21.38 8.19
N PHE A 386 -19.97 22.51 7.52
CA PHE A 386 -21.29 23.07 7.27
C PHE A 386 -21.66 22.97 5.79
N LYS A 387 -22.75 22.24 5.52
CA LYS A 387 -23.33 22.07 4.18
C LYS A 387 -24.82 21.74 4.29
N ASP A 388 -25.65 22.34 3.45
CA ASP A 388 -27.09 22.04 3.34
C ASP A 388 -27.84 22.06 4.69
N ARG A 389 -27.55 23.06 5.54
CA ARG A 389 -28.07 23.21 6.92
C ARG A 389 -27.63 22.12 7.90
N GLN A 390 -26.70 21.26 7.52
CA GLN A 390 -26.08 20.29 8.41
C GLN A 390 -24.77 20.85 8.94
N CYS A 391 -24.62 20.84 10.26
CA CYS A 391 -23.41 21.15 10.98
C CYS A 391 -22.84 19.85 11.56
N LYS A 392 -21.77 19.36 10.95
CA LYS A 392 -21.14 18.08 11.30
C LYS A 392 -19.87 18.35 12.10
N LYS A 393 -19.92 18.14 13.42
CA LYS A 393 -18.78 18.37 14.32
C LYS A 393 -17.76 17.24 14.24
N GLN A 394 -16.49 17.61 14.26
CA GLN A 394 -15.35 16.72 14.01
C GLN A 394 -14.32 16.79 15.15
N ARG A 395 -13.72 15.63 15.45
CA ARG A 395 -12.56 15.46 16.33
C ARG A 395 -11.31 15.22 15.50
N LEU A 396 -10.13 15.42 16.09
CA LEU A 396 -8.89 14.98 15.47
C LEU A 396 -8.74 13.45 15.54
N PRO A 397 -7.96 12.85 14.62
CA PRO A 397 -7.38 13.46 13.43
C PRO A 397 -8.40 13.66 12.30
N LEU A 398 -8.31 14.77 11.55
CA LEU A 398 -9.07 14.93 10.30
C LEU A 398 -8.34 14.20 9.17
N ARG A 399 -9.10 13.45 8.37
CA ARG A 399 -8.57 12.61 7.28
C ARG A 399 -9.10 13.04 5.92
N TYR A 400 -8.31 12.76 4.90
CA TYR A 400 -8.71 12.84 3.48
C TYR A 400 -9.20 14.22 3.03
N GLY A 401 -8.61 15.28 3.58
CA GLY A 401 -8.88 16.64 3.18
C GLY A 401 -8.47 16.90 1.73
N LYS A 402 -9.36 17.52 0.95
CA LYS A 402 -9.03 18.05 -0.39
C LYS A 402 -9.89 19.26 -0.72
N ARG A 403 -9.36 20.15 -1.56
CA ARG A 403 -10.13 21.22 -2.19
C ARG A 403 -10.97 20.65 -3.32
N ASP A 404 -12.25 21.00 -3.32
CA ASP A 404 -13.21 20.67 -4.36
C ASP A 404 -14.04 21.91 -4.69
N MET A 405 -13.70 22.57 -5.80
CA MET A 405 -14.37 23.81 -6.24
C MET A 405 -15.82 23.59 -6.68
N GLY A 406 -16.24 22.34 -6.92
CA GLY A 406 -17.62 21.97 -7.21
C GLY A 406 -18.48 21.78 -5.96
N ASP A 407 -17.86 21.73 -4.77
CA ASP A 407 -18.55 21.55 -3.50
C ASP A 407 -18.65 22.89 -2.76
N SER A 408 -19.83 23.18 -2.20
CA SER A 408 -20.10 24.35 -1.38
C SER A 408 -19.77 24.15 0.11
N ASN A 409 -19.23 22.98 0.49
CA ASN A 409 -18.89 22.66 1.87
C ASN A 409 -17.90 23.68 2.45
N SER A 410 -18.20 24.10 3.68
CA SER A 410 -17.35 24.99 4.46
C SER A 410 -16.81 24.24 5.68
N ALA A 411 -15.49 24.15 5.80
CA ALA A 411 -14.85 23.61 6.99
C ALA A 411 -14.46 24.75 7.95
N LEU A 412 -15.10 24.77 9.11
CA LEU A 412 -14.97 25.77 10.16
C LEU A 412 -13.95 25.25 11.18
N ILE A 413 -12.71 25.71 11.10
CA ILE A 413 -11.60 25.20 11.90
C ILE A 413 -11.44 26.04 13.16
N LYS A 414 -11.46 25.40 14.34
CA LYS A 414 -11.22 26.07 15.62
C LYS A 414 -9.72 26.37 15.79
N VAL A 415 -9.40 27.65 15.90
CA VAL A 415 -8.03 28.19 16.05
C VAL A 415 -7.94 29.03 17.33
N GLY A 416 -6.76 29.12 17.94
CA GLY A 416 -6.52 29.82 19.21
C GLY A 416 -5.41 30.87 19.10
N LYS A 417 -4.85 31.29 20.23
CA LYS A 417 -3.67 32.17 20.25
C LYS A 417 -2.42 31.39 19.86
N SER A 418 -1.71 31.89 18.85
CA SER A 418 -0.43 31.32 18.41
C SER A 418 0.58 31.38 19.56
N ILE A 419 1.38 30.32 19.73
CA ILE A 419 2.59 30.41 20.53
C ILE A 419 3.52 31.38 19.79
N SER A 420 3.62 32.63 20.25
CA SER A 420 4.73 33.48 19.88
C SER A 420 5.97 32.88 20.54
N THR A 421 6.80 32.15 19.80
CA THR A 421 8.20 31.97 20.19
C THR A 421 8.89 33.31 20.06
N THR A 422 8.68 34.20 21.02
CA THR A 422 9.60 35.31 21.25
C THR A 422 10.91 34.68 21.67
N THR A 423 11.87 34.65 20.76
CA THR A 423 13.29 34.54 21.08
C THR A 423 13.74 35.81 21.81
N ASP A 424 13.21 36.04 23.01
CA ASP A 424 13.88 36.88 23.98
C ASP A 424 14.67 35.94 24.88
N ARG A 425 16.00 36.00 24.70
CA ARG A 425 16.95 35.46 25.65
C ARG A 425 16.76 36.20 26.98
N VAL A 426 15.88 35.69 27.82
CA VAL A 426 15.84 36.06 29.24
C VAL A 426 16.73 35.07 29.98
N GLU A 427 17.80 35.61 30.57
CA GLU A 427 18.70 34.91 31.48
C GLU A 427 17.95 34.10 32.57
N PRO A 428 18.58 33.05 33.14
CA PRO A 428 17.94 32.20 34.14
C PRO A 428 17.73 32.95 35.45
N GLY A 429 16.58 33.61 35.56
CA GLY A 429 16.07 34.15 36.82
C GLY A 429 15.57 33.03 37.72
N LYS A 430 16.29 32.80 38.83
CA LYS A 430 15.91 31.90 39.93
C LYS A 430 14.43 32.07 40.31
N LYS A 431 13.59 31.05 40.04
CA LYS A 431 12.25 30.93 40.63
C LYS A 431 12.23 29.78 41.64
N LYS A 432 11.74 30.12 42.83
CA LYS A 432 11.59 29.30 44.04
C LYS A 432 10.88 27.98 43.75
N SER A 433 11.55 26.87 44.03
CA SER A 433 10.95 25.54 44.14
C SER A 433 10.27 25.38 45.50
N ASP A 434 9.00 25.75 45.62
CA ASP A 434 8.27 25.52 46.88
C ASP A 434 6.91 24.82 46.70
N GLN A 435 6.49 24.53 45.47
CA GLN A 435 5.26 23.77 45.19
C GLN A 435 5.48 22.35 44.68
N LEU A 436 6.61 22.07 44.01
CA LEU A 436 6.92 20.71 43.52
C LEU A 436 7.32 19.74 44.65
N GLY A 437 8.02 20.25 45.68
CA GLY A 437 8.44 19.44 46.83
C GLY A 437 7.28 18.96 47.71
N ARG A 438 6.20 19.75 47.82
CA ARG A 438 5.03 19.40 48.62
C ARG A 438 4.17 18.32 47.96
N GLY A 439 4.07 18.32 46.63
CA GLY A 439 3.39 17.25 45.87
C GLY A 439 4.10 15.90 45.97
N ILE A 440 5.44 15.90 45.90
CA ILE A 440 6.26 14.69 46.01
C ILE A 440 6.23 14.11 47.44
N LEU A 441 6.20 14.96 48.47
CA LEU A 441 6.01 14.53 49.86
C LEU A 441 4.62 13.92 50.10
N ILE A 442 3.55 14.48 49.54
CA ILE A 442 2.19 13.92 49.69
C ILE A 442 2.05 12.60 48.95
N ALA A 443 2.61 12.49 47.74
CA ALA A 443 2.59 11.25 46.96
C ALA A 443 3.38 10.13 47.65
N SER A 444 4.56 10.43 48.20
CA SER A 444 5.38 9.43 48.90
C SER A 444 4.73 8.96 50.20
N VAL A 445 4.16 9.85 51.01
CA VAL A 445 3.42 9.47 52.23
C VAL A 445 2.19 8.62 51.90
N SER A 446 1.48 8.92 50.81
CA SER A 446 0.30 8.15 50.39
C SER A 446 0.66 6.73 49.95
N ILE A 447 1.78 6.55 49.24
CA ILE A 447 2.26 5.23 48.80
C ILE A 447 2.69 4.38 50.01
N VAL A 448 3.39 4.97 50.98
CA VAL A 448 3.80 4.26 52.20
C VAL A 448 2.57 3.85 53.03
N ALA A 449 1.59 4.72 53.17
CA ALA A 449 0.34 4.41 53.88
C ALA A 449 -0.42 3.25 53.21
N LEU A 450 -0.53 3.25 51.88
CA LEU A 450 -1.15 2.15 51.12
C LEU A 450 -0.38 0.83 51.29
N GLY A 451 0.95 0.89 51.27
CA GLY A 451 1.80 -0.29 51.53
C GLY A 451 1.56 -0.90 52.91
N LEU A 452 1.46 -0.07 53.95
CA LEU A 452 1.19 -0.53 55.32
C LEU A 452 -0.21 -1.14 55.48
N VAL A 453 -1.22 -0.57 54.81
CA VAL A 453 -2.58 -1.13 54.80
C VAL A 453 -2.59 -2.50 54.11
N MET A 454 -1.90 -2.65 52.99
CA MET A 454 -1.80 -3.93 52.29
C MET A 454 -1.07 -4.99 53.11
N LEU A 455 -0.02 -4.61 53.83
CA LEU A 455 0.69 -5.51 54.75
C LEU A 455 -0.19 -5.92 55.94
N ALA A 456 -0.99 -5.00 56.49
CA ALA A 456 -1.94 -5.32 57.55
C ALA A 456 -3.04 -6.28 57.07
N ILE A 457 -3.59 -6.06 55.87
CA ILE A 457 -4.58 -6.97 55.27
C ILE A 457 -3.96 -8.35 55.03
N SER A 458 -2.75 -8.40 54.47
CA SER A 458 -2.03 -9.67 54.27
C SER A 458 -1.77 -10.39 55.60
N GLY A 459 -1.36 -9.67 56.64
CA GLY A 459 -1.19 -10.21 57.99
C GLY A 459 -2.49 -10.76 58.59
N ILE A 460 -3.61 -10.06 58.42
CA ILE A 460 -4.94 -10.51 58.88
C ILE A 460 -5.38 -11.77 58.11
N LEU A 461 -5.14 -11.83 56.80
CA LEU A 461 -5.47 -12.99 55.97
C LEU A 461 -4.60 -14.20 56.36
N LEU A 462 -3.30 -14.01 56.59
CA LEU A 462 -2.39 -15.04 57.08
C LEU A 462 -2.74 -15.50 58.51
N TYR A 463 -3.19 -14.58 59.38
CA TYR A 463 -3.68 -14.93 60.71
C TYR A 463 -4.98 -15.74 60.62
N LYS A 464 -5.94 -15.33 59.78
CA LYS A 464 -7.18 -16.10 59.56
C LYS A 464 -6.92 -17.47 58.96
N SER A 465 -6.00 -17.59 58.00
CA SER A 465 -5.66 -18.88 57.38
C SER A 465 -4.92 -19.81 58.34
N ARG A 466 -4.10 -19.27 59.26
CA ARG A 466 -3.41 -20.03 60.33
C ARG A 466 -4.25 -20.26 61.60
N ALA A 467 -5.34 -19.52 61.81
CA ALA A 467 -6.28 -19.73 62.92
C ALA A 467 -7.41 -20.71 62.56
N GLN A 468 -7.68 -20.95 61.27
CA GLN A 468 -8.65 -21.95 60.82
C GLN A 468 -8.32 -23.42 61.15
N PRO A 469 -7.05 -23.84 61.31
CA PRO A 469 -6.72 -25.18 61.83
C PRO A 469 -6.94 -25.35 63.34
N TYR A 470 -7.04 -24.27 64.14
CA TYR A 470 -7.23 -24.36 65.60
C TYR A 470 -8.69 -24.28 66.06
N LYS A 471 -9.64 -23.97 65.16
CA LYS A 471 -11.09 -24.05 65.44
C LYS A 471 -11.78 -25.31 64.89
N ARG A 472 -11.01 -26.26 64.33
CA ARG A 472 -11.53 -27.56 63.82
C ARG A 472 -11.06 -28.79 64.63
N ILE A 473 -10.62 -28.60 65.88
CA ILE A 473 -10.32 -29.69 66.83
C ILE A 473 -11.28 -29.72 68.04
N ASN A 474 -12.21 -28.77 68.19
CA ASN A 474 -13.20 -28.75 69.30
C ASN A 474 -14.66 -28.87 68.84
N ALA A 475 -14.93 -29.73 67.86
CA ALA A 475 -16.30 -30.13 67.50
C ALA A 475 -16.29 -31.53 66.86
N ASN A 476 -15.82 -32.52 67.62
CA ASN A 476 -16.14 -33.94 67.44
C ASN A 476 -15.66 -34.71 68.67
N GLU A 477 -16.30 -34.48 69.81
CA GLU A 477 -16.30 -35.42 70.93
C GLU A 477 -17.64 -35.34 71.65
N ASN A 478 -18.18 -36.54 71.94
CA ASN A 478 -19.42 -36.88 72.65
C ASN A 478 -20.67 -36.88 71.75
N ILE A 479 -21.23 -38.04 71.43
CA ILE A 479 -22.26 -38.78 72.19
C ILE A 479 -22.63 -39.99 71.26
N VAL A 480 -22.68 -41.30 71.58
CA VAL A 480 -23.17 -42.09 72.74
C VAL A 480 -22.53 -43.50 72.79
N LEU A 481 -22.22 -43.97 74.00
CA LEU A 481 -22.13 -45.37 74.43
C LEU A 481 -23.52 -45.92 74.77
N PHE A 482 -23.90 -47.10 74.28
CA PHE A 482 -24.88 -47.95 74.97
C PHE A 482 -24.27 -49.31 75.28
N VAL A 483 -24.34 -49.68 76.56
CA VAL A 483 -24.01 -50.96 77.16
C VAL A 483 -25.33 -51.70 77.43
N SER A 484 -25.28 -53.03 77.26
CA SER A 484 -26.30 -54.07 77.54
C SER A 484 -27.24 -54.42 76.40
#